data_AF-A0A162GR81-F1
#
_entry.id   AF-A0A162GR81-F1
#
_cell.length_a   1.000
_cell.length_b   1.000
_cell.length_c   1.000
_cell.angle_alpha   90.00
_cell.angle_beta   90.00
_cell.angle_gamma   90.00
#
_symmetry.space_group_name_H-M   'P 1'
#
loop_
_entity.id
_entity.type
_entity.pdbx_description
1 polymer ?
#
loop_
_entity_poly.entity_id
_entity_poly.type
_entity_poly.pdbx_seq_one_letter_code
_entity_poly.pdbx_strand_id
1 'polypeptide(L)'
;MSAEIQAGKERRSIFITTPLRAAHSLRASLNIDELNYNSVIGFAQADPKAYFIYACLDEVTKFTTACIRWNEFLGGNEDEIDKSDLEAAKVIYRATMESVADEQQMWARKFNELLSHLILFTSTNDKNFYQLYLLGIYLDQYLRVQSDFKEFYSIENENTQHSIDDCLKELENLLKTADSDKFWLFADVDLNKKKVALASARALYKKALNLANDQQKLALGVSYDSGYSSPSRSIHLSVGGISNQITSARIEQEFIRGSLIAMHIVSVAHKLCDVQPTGDALLFEQSMAGEKTSEELFRSISNPEIEVGDLALAYGDSVCLIEDKKFSDYGYCSFKVRYLARPLLPHVTREWLPARRVRQGVSKKTLKNHLKDIFSGVEGASEKIDLMSDEEYSQNIAKVIEGMENSGDLSIFLRPVKKNNQNQELK
;
A
#
# COMPACT_ATOMS: atom_id res chain seq x y z
N MET A 1 -17.58 2.23 -30.73
CA MET A 1 -16.61 1.96 -29.65
C MET A 1 -15.29 1.57 -30.31
N SER A 2 -14.20 2.29 -30.02
CA SER A 2 -12.89 2.00 -30.63
C SER A 2 -12.33 0.65 -30.13
N ALA A 3 -11.47 0.00 -30.92
CA ALA A 3 -10.86 -1.28 -30.55
C ALA A 3 -10.03 -1.19 -29.25
N GLU A 4 -9.45 -0.02 -28.96
CA GLU A 4 -8.68 0.24 -27.74
C GLU A 4 -9.57 0.30 -26.49
N ILE A 5 -10.74 0.93 -26.58
CA ILE A 5 -11.72 0.98 -25.47
C ILE A 5 -12.21 -0.43 -25.14
N GLN A 6 -12.49 -1.24 -26.17
CA GLN A 6 -12.92 -2.63 -25.99
C GLN A 6 -11.81 -3.49 -25.34
N ALA A 7 -10.57 -3.37 -25.82
CA ALA A 7 -9.42 -4.07 -25.24
C ALA A 7 -9.16 -3.67 -23.77
N GLY A 8 -9.32 -2.38 -23.44
CA GLY A 8 -9.23 -1.89 -22.06
C GLY A 8 -10.32 -2.46 -21.15
N LYS A 9 -11.56 -2.53 -21.64
CA LYS A 9 -12.71 -3.11 -20.92
C LYS A 9 -12.53 -4.60 -20.65
N GLU A 10 -12.02 -5.35 -21.64
CA GLU A 10 -11.70 -6.77 -21.51
C GLU A 10 -10.58 -7.01 -20.49
N ARG A 11 -9.51 -6.21 -20.53
CA ARG A 11 -8.42 -6.27 -19.55
C ARG A 11 -8.94 -6.04 -18.12
N ARG A 12 -9.74 -5.00 -17.91
CA ARG A 12 -10.33 -4.70 -16.59
C ARG A 12 -11.26 -5.80 -16.11
N SER A 13 -11.99 -6.47 -17.01
CA SER A 13 -12.88 -7.59 -16.66
C SER A 13 -12.13 -8.74 -15.94
N ILE A 14 -10.88 -9.01 -16.30
CA ILE A 14 -10.05 -10.00 -15.60
C ILE A 14 -9.86 -9.60 -14.13
N PHE A 15 -9.45 -8.36 -13.88
CA PHE A 15 -9.27 -7.81 -12.53
C PHE A 15 -10.55 -7.70 -11.69
N ILE A 16 -11.73 -7.86 -12.30
CA ILE A 16 -13.02 -7.97 -11.60
C ILE A 16 -13.34 -9.43 -11.31
N THR A 17 -13.30 -10.25 -12.35
CA THR A 17 -13.82 -11.62 -12.31
C THR A 17 -12.92 -12.55 -11.51
N THR A 18 -11.60 -12.39 -11.58
CA THR A 18 -10.63 -13.20 -10.82
C THR A 18 -10.86 -13.11 -9.30
N PRO A 19 -10.85 -11.93 -8.64
CA PRO A 19 -11.11 -11.84 -7.21
C PRO A 19 -12.53 -12.27 -6.83
N LEU A 20 -13.53 -11.98 -7.67
CA LEU A 20 -14.91 -12.41 -7.42
C LEU A 20 -15.06 -13.94 -7.40
N ARG A 21 -14.52 -14.61 -8.42
CA ARG A 21 -14.57 -16.08 -8.53
C ARG A 21 -13.75 -16.76 -7.45
N ALA A 22 -12.56 -16.24 -7.15
CA ALA A 22 -11.72 -16.73 -6.08
C ALA A 22 -12.43 -16.63 -4.71
N ALA A 23 -13.05 -15.47 -4.43
CA ALA A 23 -13.82 -15.27 -3.19
C ALA A 23 -15.04 -16.20 -3.11
N HIS A 24 -15.78 -16.35 -4.21
CA HIS A 24 -16.91 -17.27 -4.26
C HIS A 24 -16.50 -18.73 -4.04
N SER A 25 -15.38 -19.16 -4.66
CA SER A 25 -14.85 -20.51 -4.50
C SER A 25 -14.46 -20.82 -3.05
N LEU A 26 -13.77 -19.90 -2.37
CA LEU A 26 -13.43 -20.09 -0.96
C LEU A 26 -14.69 -20.07 -0.09
N ARG A 27 -15.63 -19.16 -0.34
CA ARG A 27 -16.89 -19.07 0.41
C ARG A 27 -17.67 -20.39 0.37
N ALA A 28 -17.73 -21.04 -0.79
CA ALA A 28 -18.39 -22.34 -0.94
C ALA A 28 -17.73 -23.47 -0.10
N SER A 29 -16.49 -23.27 0.35
CA SER A 29 -15.77 -24.22 1.20
C SER A 29 -15.92 -23.91 2.71
N LEU A 30 -16.56 -22.81 3.08
CA LEU A 30 -16.80 -22.44 4.47
C LEU A 30 -18.07 -23.12 4.98
N ASN A 31 -18.04 -23.57 6.24
CA ASN A 31 -19.22 -24.11 6.93
C ASN A 31 -20.16 -23.01 7.44
N ILE A 32 -20.39 -21.98 6.64
CA ILE A 32 -21.32 -20.89 6.93
C ILE A 32 -21.98 -20.43 5.63
N ASP A 33 -23.31 -20.31 5.66
CA ASP A 33 -24.12 -19.81 4.55
C ASP A 33 -24.65 -18.40 4.85
N GLU A 34 -25.33 -17.80 3.87
CA GLU A 34 -25.90 -16.45 3.97
C GLU A 34 -26.91 -16.33 5.13
N LEU A 35 -27.71 -17.38 5.38
CA LEU A 35 -28.71 -17.36 6.43
C LEU A 35 -28.04 -17.33 7.81
N ASN A 36 -27.07 -18.20 8.04
CA ASN A 36 -26.33 -18.26 9.30
C ASN A 36 -25.48 -17.00 9.52
N TYR A 37 -24.88 -16.46 8.46
CA TYR A 37 -24.12 -15.21 8.53
C TYR A 37 -24.97 -14.01 8.98
N ASN A 38 -26.20 -13.91 8.48
CA ASN A 38 -27.11 -12.80 8.80
C ASN A 38 -27.88 -12.98 10.12
N SER A 39 -28.08 -14.23 10.58
CA SER A 39 -28.97 -14.51 11.70
C SER A 39 -28.26 -14.64 13.05
N VAL A 40 -26.95 -14.92 13.05
CA VAL A 40 -26.19 -15.20 14.28
C VAL A 40 -24.99 -14.26 14.37
N ILE A 41 -24.88 -13.58 15.51
CA ILE A 41 -23.78 -12.64 15.79
C ILE A 41 -22.43 -13.35 15.78
N GLY A 42 -21.43 -12.72 15.15
CA GLY A 42 -20.17 -13.37 14.80
C GLY A 42 -19.43 -14.06 15.95
N PHE A 43 -19.37 -13.43 17.13
CA PHE A 43 -18.69 -14.02 18.29
C PHE A 43 -19.46 -15.19 18.93
N ALA A 44 -20.74 -15.37 18.61
CA ALA A 44 -21.55 -16.48 19.11
C ALA A 44 -21.62 -17.65 18.10
N GLN A 45 -20.99 -17.51 16.94
CA GLN A 45 -20.95 -18.56 15.92
C GLN A 45 -20.17 -19.78 16.42
N ALA A 46 -20.58 -20.97 15.99
CA ALA A 46 -19.84 -22.20 16.28
C ALA A 46 -18.42 -22.15 15.69
N ASP A 47 -18.29 -21.53 14.51
CA ASP A 47 -17.01 -21.25 13.83
C ASP A 47 -16.84 -19.74 13.58
N PRO A 48 -16.30 -18.99 14.56
CA PRO A 48 -16.00 -17.56 14.43
C PRO A 48 -14.97 -17.26 13.33
N LYS A 49 -14.08 -18.21 13.01
CA LYS A 49 -13.11 -18.07 11.92
C LYS A 49 -13.84 -18.04 10.59
N ALA A 50 -14.70 -19.03 10.33
CA ALA A 50 -15.50 -19.06 9.11
C ALA A 50 -16.35 -17.80 8.96
N TYR A 51 -16.97 -17.31 10.04
CA TYR A 51 -17.73 -16.05 10.03
C TYR A 51 -16.88 -14.85 9.64
N PHE A 52 -15.71 -14.67 10.28
CA PHE A 52 -14.80 -13.59 9.97
C PHE A 52 -14.32 -13.63 8.52
N ILE A 53 -13.91 -14.81 8.03
CA ILE A 53 -13.46 -14.99 6.65
C ILE A 53 -14.61 -14.74 5.67
N TYR A 54 -15.83 -15.21 5.97
CA TYR A 54 -17.00 -14.92 5.16
C TYR A 54 -17.23 -13.40 4.99
N ALA A 55 -17.15 -12.64 6.09
CA ALA A 55 -17.24 -11.18 6.07
C ALA A 55 -16.13 -10.54 5.22
N CYS A 56 -14.90 -11.05 5.29
CA CYS A 56 -13.79 -10.59 4.43
C CYS A 56 -14.11 -10.80 2.95
N LEU A 57 -14.64 -11.97 2.59
CA LEU A 57 -15.01 -12.31 1.21
C LEU A 57 -16.22 -11.51 0.72
N ASP A 58 -17.12 -11.12 1.62
CA ASP A 58 -18.24 -10.22 1.33
C ASP A 58 -17.74 -8.82 0.94
N GLU A 59 -16.76 -8.28 1.65
CA GLU A 59 -16.11 -7.02 1.26
C GLU A 59 -15.40 -7.11 -0.10
N VAL A 60 -14.75 -8.25 -0.42
CA VAL A 60 -14.20 -8.49 -1.76
C VAL A 60 -15.31 -8.50 -2.81
N THR A 61 -16.44 -9.16 -2.53
CA THR A 61 -17.59 -9.21 -3.45
C THR A 61 -18.12 -7.80 -3.72
N LYS A 62 -18.38 -7.00 -2.68
CA LYS A 62 -18.86 -5.62 -2.80
C LYS A 62 -17.91 -4.74 -3.61
N PHE A 63 -16.60 -4.87 -3.41
CA PHE A 63 -15.61 -4.17 -4.21
C PHE A 63 -15.67 -4.56 -5.70
N THR A 64 -15.77 -5.86 -6.01
CA THR A 64 -15.88 -6.30 -7.40
C THR A 64 -17.17 -5.79 -8.06
N THR A 65 -18.27 -5.68 -7.31
CA THR A 65 -19.49 -5.01 -7.79
C THR A 65 -19.26 -3.52 -8.07
N ALA A 66 -18.52 -2.81 -7.22
CA ALA A 66 -18.12 -1.43 -7.50
C ALA A 66 -17.26 -1.34 -8.77
N CYS A 67 -16.33 -2.28 -8.96
CA CYS A 67 -15.48 -2.34 -10.14
C CYS A 67 -16.25 -2.58 -11.45
N ILE A 68 -17.36 -3.33 -11.42
CA ILE A 68 -18.25 -3.47 -12.58
C ILE A 68 -18.73 -2.09 -13.04
N ARG A 69 -19.21 -1.26 -12.09
CA ARG A 69 -19.65 0.11 -12.38
C ARG A 69 -18.51 0.99 -12.90
N TRP A 70 -17.33 0.91 -12.29
CA TRP A 70 -16.16 1.65 -12.76
C TRP A 70 -15.71 1.22 -14.16
N ASN A 71 -15.80 -0.06 -14.49
CA ASN A 71 -15.44 -0.57 -15.81
C ASN A 71 -16.42 -0.11 -16.89
N GLU A 72 -17.71 0.01 -16.57
CA GLU A 72 -18.69 0.65 -17.44
C GLU A 72 -18.37 2.12 -17.65
N PHE A 73 -18.08 2.86 -16.57
CA PHE A 73 -17.69 4.26 -16.62
C PHE A 73 -16.43 4.49 -17.49
N LEU A 74 -15.35 3.75 -17.22
CA LEU A 74 -14.08 3.81 -17.97
C LEU A 74 -14.19 3.25 -19.40
N GLY A 75 -15.29 2.56 -19.72
CA GLY A 75 -15.58 2.04 -21.05
C GLY A 75 -16.46 2.95 -21.90
N GLY A 76 -16.91 4.08 -21.36
CA GLY A 76 -17.70 5.08 -22.08
C GLY A 76 -16.88 5.84 -23.13
N ASN A 77 -17.55 6.34 -24.17
CA ASN A 77 -16.93 7.24 -25.17
C ASN A 77 -16.76 8.63 -24.55
N GLU A 78 -15.52 9.08 -24.32
CA GLU A 78 -15.24 10.47 -23.94
C GLU A 78 -15.66 11.48 -25.04
N ASP A 79 -15.83 11.01 -26.28
CA ASP A 79 -16.24 11.81 -27.45
C ASP A 79 -17.72 12.23 -27.47
N GLU A 80 -18.56 11.72 -26.56
CA GLU A 80 -19.99 12.06 -26.47
C GLU A 80 -20.27 13.32 -25.63
N ILE A 81 -19.23 13.97 -25.09
CA ILE A 81 -19.37 15.24 -24.38
C ILE A 81 -19.66 16.35 -25.40
N ASP A 82 -20.90 16.81 -25.41
CA ASP A 82 -21.35 17.90 -26.29
C ASP A 82 -20.47 19.15 -26.07
N LYS A 83 -19.76 19.56 -27.12
CA LYS A 83 -18.78 20.65 -27.10
C LYS A 83 -19.42 22.04 -26.99
N SER A 84 -20.75 22.10 -26.97
CA SER A 84 -21.54 23.34 -26.92
C SER A 84 -21.41 24.10 -25.59
N ASP A 85 -21.07 23.42 -24.49
CA ASP A 85 -20.79 24.03 -23.17
C ASP A 85 -19.54 23.43 -22.51
N LEU A 86 -18.38 23.76 -23.08
CA LEU A 86 -17.07 23.20 -22.74
C LEU A 86 -16.70 23.36 -21.26
N GLU A 87 -17.14 24.43 -20.59
CA GLU A 87 -16.81 24.67 -19.17
C GLU A 87 -17.71 23.88 -18.22
N ALA A 88 -19.02 23.85 -18.46
CA ALA A 88 -19.93 22.98 -17.69
C ALA A 88 -19.54 21.51 -17.83
N ALA A 89 -19.19 21.08 -19.04
CA ALA A 89 -18.70 19.74 -19.34
C ALA A 89 -17.41 19.38 -18.57
N LYS A 90 -16.43 20.30 -18.48
CA LYS A 90 -15.19 20.09 -17.72
C LYS A 90 -15.45 19.94 -16.23
N VAL A 91 -16.35 20.75 -15.65
CA VAL A 91 -16.70 20.67 -14.23
C VAL A 91 -17.34 19.32 -13.91
N ILE A 92 -18.29 18.88 -14.74
CA ILE A 92 -18.95 17.58 -14.58
C ILE A 92 -17.96 16.43 -14.76
N TYR A 93 -17.09 16.46 -15.77
CA TYR A 93 -16.06 15.45 -15.97
C TYR A 93 -15.13 15.36 -14.76
N ARG A 94 -14.57 16.49 -14.30
CA ARG A 94 -13.71 16.55 -13.11
C ARG A 94 -14.42 15.98 -11.88
N ALA A 95 -15.65 16.42 -11.60
CA ALA A 95 -16.42 15.97 -10.44
C ALA A 95 -16.71 14.46 -10.50
N THR A 96 -16.97 13.92 -11.69
CA THR A 96 -17.21 12.49 -11.89
C THR A 96 -15.93 11.68 -11.65
N MET A 97 -14.80 12.13 -12.17
CA MET A 97 -13.48 11.51 -11.94
C MET A 97 -13.10 11.54 -10.46
N GLU A 98 -13.33 12.67 -9.79
CA GLU A 98 -13.13 12.81 -8.33
C GLU A 98 -14.03 11.86 -7.54
N SER A 99 -15.32 11.75 -7.89
CA SER A 99 -16.24 10.83 -7.22
C SER A 99 -15.80 9.37 -7.35
N VAL A 100 -15.32 8.94 -8.53
CA VAL A 100 -14.81 7.57 -8.71
C VAL A 100 -13.53 7.36 -7.93
N ALA A 101 -12.62 8.34 -7.94
CA ALA A 101 -11.39 8.26 -7.17
C ALA A 101 -11.67 8.18 -5.67
N ASP A 102 -12.60 8.97 -5.13
CA ASP A 102 -12.99 8.92 -3.71
C ASP A 102 -13.52 7.54 -3.34
N GLU A 103 -14.36 6.93 -4.19
CA GLU A 103 -14.84 5.57 -3.98
C GLU A 103 -13.68 4.55 -3.98
N GLN A 104 -12.74 4.66 -4.92
CA GLN A 104 -11.54 3.82 -4.95
C GLN A 104 -10.67 3.99 -3.70
N GLN A 105 -10.51 5.22 -3.20
CA GLN A 105 -9.73 5.50 -2.00
C GLN A 105 -10.43 4.96 -0.73
N MET A 106 -11.75 5.00 -0.67
CA MET A 106 -12.52 4.32 0.38
C MET A 106 -12.24 2.82 0.39
N TRP A 107 -12.27 2.18 -0.79
CA TRP A 107 -11.96 0.75 -0.92
C TRP A 107 -10.51 0.43 -0.55
N ALA A 108 -9.56 1.25 -1.00
CA ALA A 108 -8.15 1.10 -0.64
C ALA A 108 -7.95 1.16 0.88
N ARG A 109 -8.62 2.10 1.57
CA ARG A 109 -8.61 2.20 3.03
C ARG A 109 -9.16 0.92 3.69
N LYS A 110 -10.35 0.48 3.30
CA LYS A 110 -11.01 -0.72 3.85
C LYS A 110 -10.16 -1.98 3.66
N PHE A 111 -9.63 -2.17 2.46
CA PHE A 111 -8.82 -3.33 2.14
C PHE A 111 -7.46 -3.32 2.84
N ASN A 112 -6.89 -2.14 3.12
CA ASN A 112 -5.68 -2.05 3.92
C ASN A 112 -5.91 -2.50 5.37
N GLU A 113 -7.03 -2.10 6.00
CA GLU A 113 -7.44 -2.60 7.32
C GLU A 113 -7.67 -4.12 7.28
N LEU A 114 -8.46 -4.59 6.31
CA LEU A 114 -8.84 -5.99 6.18
C LEU A 114 -7.62 -6.90 5.97
N LEU A 115 -6.73 -6.54 5.05
CA LEU A 115 -5.49 -7.27 4.81
C LEU A 115 -4.58 -7.25 6.03
N SER A 116 -4.49 -6.12 6.75
CA SER A 116 -3.72 -6.03 8.00
C SER A 116 -4.25 -7.01 9.05
N HIS A 117 -5.57 -7.10 9.23
CA HIS A 117 -6.17 -8.04 10.18
C HIS A 117 -5.93 -9.49 9.78
N LEU A 118 -6.12 -9.84 8.50
CA LEU A 118 -5.83 -11.18 7.98
C LEU A 118 -4.37 -11.59 8.21
N ILE A 119 -3.42 -10.68 7.96
CA ILE A 119 -2.00 -10.92 8.22
C ILE A 119 -1.76 -11.13 9.72
N LEU A 120 -2.35 -10.33 10.60
CA LEU A 120 -2.19 -10.52 12.05
C LEU A 120 -2.74 -11.87 12.52
N PHE A 121 -3.86 -12.33 11.97
CA PHE A 121 -4.41 -13.66 12.24
C PHE A 121 -3.48 -14.80 11.82
N THR A 122 -2.50 -14.60 10.94
CA THR A 122 -1.51 -15.65 10.63
C THR A 122 -0.67 -16.04 11.86
N SER A 123 -0.49 -15.11 12.81
CA SER A 123 0.21 -15.37 14.07
C SER A 123 -0.70 -15.85 15.21
N THR A 124 -2.01 -15.72 15.04
CA THR A 124 -3.04 -16.03 16.05
C THR A 124 -4.23 -16.76 15.41
N ASN A 125 -3.97 -17.77 14.58
CA ASN A 125 -4.99 -18.49 13.81
C ASN A 125 -5.72 -19.53 14.69
N ASP A 126 -6.36 -19.08 15.76
CA ASP A 126 -7.09 -19.91 16.71
C ASP A 126 -8.48 -19.34 16.98
N LYS A 127 -9.44 -20.24 17.25
CA LYS A 127 -10.85 -19.91 17.43
C LYS A 127 -11.06 -18.81 18.48
N ASN A 128 -10.36 -18.86 19.61
CA ASN A 128 -10.55 -17.90 20.70
C ASN A 128 -10.14 -16.49 20.27
N PHE A 129 -9.11 -16.36 19.43
CA PHE A 129 -8.67 -15.06 18.91
C PHE A 129 -9.68 -14.45 17.94
N TYR A 130 -10.30 -15.24 17.06
CA TYR A 130 -11.39 -14.75 16.20
C TYR A 130 -12.60 -14.33 17.02
N GLN A 131 -12.97 -15.13 18.03
CA GLN A 131 -14.08 -14.82 18.91
C GLN A 131 -13.83 -13.52 19.70
N LEU A 132 -12.65 -13.38 20.29
CA LEU A 132 -12.21 -12.15 20.97
C LEU A 132 -12.21 -10.94 20.05
N TYR A 133 -11.74 -11.10 18.80
CA TYR A 133 -11.72 -10.01 17.83
C TYR A 133 -13.13 -9.52 17.51
N LEU A 134 -14.03 -10.45 17.17
CA LEU A 134 -15.42 -10.13 16.86
C LEU A 134 -16.10 -9.49 18.07
N LEU A 135 -15.95 -10.08 19.25
CA LEU A 135 -16.51 -9.55 20.50
C LEU A 135 -16.00 -8.14 20.81
N GLY A 136 -14.71 -7.90 20.65
CA GLY A 136 -14.09 -6.59 20.86
C GLY A 136 -14.67 -5.51 19.94
N ILE A 137 -14.94 -5.84 18.68
CA ILE A 137 -15.59 -4.91 17.73
C ILE A 137 -17.03 -4.59 18.15
N TYR A 138 -17.81 -5.61 18.53
CA TYR A 138 -19.19 -5.38 18.98
C TYR A 138 -19.24 -4.56 20.27
N LEU A 139 -18.36 -4.85 21.23
CA LEU A 139 -18.26 -4.09 22.47
C LEU A 139 -17.90 -2.62 22.22
N ASP A 140 -16.90 -2.34 21.36
CA ASP A 140 -16.54 -0.96 20.98
C ASP A 140 -17.73 -0.22 20.34
N GLN A 141 -18.50 -0.89 19.48
CA GLN A 141 -19.71 -0.31 18.89
C GLN A 141 -20.77 0.03 19.93
N TYR A 142 -21.10 -0.88 20.86
CA TYR A 142 -22.08 -0.60 21.91
C TYR A 142 -21.61 0.52 22.85
N LEU A 143 -20.33 0.56 23.22
CA LEU A 143 -19.75 1.62 24.02
C LEU A 143 -19.87 3.00 23.33
N ARG A 144 -19.61 3.07 22.02
CA ARG A 144 -19.79 4.31 21.24
C ARG A 144 -21.24 4.74 21.18
N VAL A 145 -22.16 3.82 20.90
CA VAL A 145 -23.60 4.12 20.87
C VAL A 145 -24.06 4.65 22.22
N GLN A 146 -23.65 4.02 23.33
CA GLN A 146 -23.96 4.50 24.67
C GLN A 146 -23.38 5.89 24.94
N SER A 147 -22.15 6.14 24.48
CA SER A 147 -21.52 7.46 24.57
C SER A 147 -22.30 8.51 23.80
N ASP A 148 -22.75 8.21 22.58
CA ASP A 148 -23.57 9.11 21.76
C ASP A 148 -24.93 9.41 22.42
N PHE A 149 -25.60 8.41 22.99
CA PHE A 149 -26.82 8.60 23.78
C PHE A 149 -26.60 9.58 24.92
N LYS A 150 -25.48 9.43 25.63
CA LYS A 150 -25.14 10.28 26.77
C LYS A 150 -24.76 11.69 26.33
N GLU A 151 -23.93 11.82 25.30
CA GLU A 151 -23.40 13.11 24.84
C GLU A 151 -24.48 13.96 24.15
N PHE A 152 -25.21 13.37 23.20
CA PHE A 152 -26.16 14.13 22.37
C PHE A 152 -27.56 14.19 22.97
N TYR A 153 -27.93 13.24 23.84
CA TYR A 153 -29.29 13.14 24.38
C TYR A 153 -29.34 13.15 25.91
N SER A 154 -28.19 13.17 26.61
CA SER A 154 -28.13 13.16 28.09
C SER A 154 -28.87 11.98 28.74
N ILE A 155 -28.99 10.85 28.04
CA ILE A 155 -29.62 9.63 28.53
C ILE A 155 -28.69 8.42 28.38
N GLU A 156 -28.96 7.38 29.15
CA GLU A 156 -28.29 6.09 29.05
C GLU A 156 -29.31 5.06 28.55
N ASN A 157 -28.95 4.26 27.54
CA ASN A 157 -29.83 3.25 26.99
C ASN A 157 -29.66 1.92 27.74
N GLU A 158 -30.71 1.44 28.41
CA GLU A 158 -30.65 0.22 29.23
C GLU A 158 -30.36 -1.04 28.40
N ASN A 159 -30.92 -1.15 27.18
CA ASN A 159 -30.66 -2.31 26.31
C ASN A 159 -29.20 -2.34 25.84
N THR A 160 -28.65 -1.18 25.47
CA THR A 160 -27.23 -1.05 25.12
C THR A 160 -26.35 -1.37 26.34
N GLN A 161 -26.72 -0.90 27.53
CA GLN A 161 -25.99 -1.21 28.76
C GLN A 161 -25.98 -2.72 29.08
N HIS A 162 -27.11 -3.41 28.91
CA HIS A 162 -27.17 -4.87 29.05
C HIS A 162 -26.26 -5.57 28.04
N SER A 163 -26.26 -5.12 26.79
CA SER A 163 -25.38 -5.67 25.74
C SER A 163 -23.89 -5.48 26.07
N ILE A 164 -23.53 -4.31 26.61
CA ILE A 164 -22.17 -4.03 27.10
C ILE A 164 -21.80 -5.00 28.22
N ASP A 165 -22.68 -5.16 29.22
CA ASP A 165 -22.41 -6.01 30.38
C ASP A 165 -22.23 -7.48 29.99
N ASP A 166 -23.03 -7.99 29.05
CA ASP A 166 -22.90 -9.36 28.57
C ASP A 166 -21.64 -9.55 27.72
N CYS A 167 -21.29 -8.58 26.87
CA CYS A 167 -20.03 -8.60 26.13
C CYS A 167 -18.81 -8.58 27.07
N LEU A 168 -18.85 -7.79 28.15
CA LEU A 168 -17.76 -7.71 29.12
C LEU A 168 -17.56 -9.01 29.89
N LYS A 169 -18.66 -9.69 30.28
CA LYS A 169 -18.58 -11.00 30.92
C LYS A 169 -17.93 -12.04 30.00
N GLU A 170 -18.35 -12.07 28.73
CA GLU A 170 -17.78 -13.00 27.75
C GLU A 170 -16.30 -12.69 27.47
N LEU A 171 -15.96 -11.39 27.39
CA LEU A 171 -14.58 -10.95 27.21
C LEU A 171 -13.70 -11.38 28.38
N GLU A 172 -14.18 -11.23 29.61
CA GLU A 172 -13.48 -11.68 30.81
C GLU A 172 -13.22 -13.21 30.76
N ASN A 173 -14.20 -14.00 30.32
CA ASN A 173 -14.05 -15.44 30.21
C ASN A 173 -13.02 -15.84 29.16
N LEU A 174 -13.04 -15.20 27.99
CA LEU A 174 -12.09 -15.48 26.91
C LEU A 174 -10.67 -15.01 27.25
N LEU A 175 -10.51 -13.87 27.95
CA LEU A 175 -9.19 -13.40 28.38
C LEU A 175 -8.54 -14.31 29.43
N LYS A 176 -9.31 -15.12 30.17
CA LYS A 176 -8.76 -16.13 31.09
C LYS A 176 -8.17 -17.33 30.38
N THR A 177 -8.60 -17.61 29.15
CA THR A 177 -8.19 -18.80 28.37
C THR A 177 -7.25 -18.45 27.22
N ALA A 178 -7.26 -17.21 26.74
CA ALA A 178 -6.38 -16.73 25.69
C ALA A 178 -5.04 -16.20 26.24
N ASP A 179 -3.99 -16.38 25.44
CA ASP A 179 -2.68 -15.78 25.69
C ASP A 179 -2.74 -14.28 25.38
N SER A 180 -2.87 -13.46 26.43
CA SER A 180 -3.07 -12.01 26.34
C SER A 180 -1.94 -11.30 25.60
N ASP A 181 -0.71 -11.83 25.67
CA ASP A 181 0.47 -11.19 25.09
C ASP A 181 0.47 -11.28 23.56
N LYS A 182 -0.27 -12.25 23.00
CA LYS A 182 -0.47 -12.40 21.56
C LYS A 182 -1.61 -11.55 21.02
N PHE A 183 -2.43 -10.96 21.89
CA PHE A 183 -3.62 -10.26 21.46
C PHE A 183 -3.28 -8.87 20.91
N TRP A 184 -3.43 -8.70 19.60
CA TRP A 184 -2.99 -7.50 18.92
C TRP A 184 -4.05 -6.40 18.82
N LEU A 185 -5.34 -6.73 19.01
CA LEU A 185 -6.47 -5.85 18.76
C LEU A 185 -6.69 -4.82 19.88
N PHE A 186 -6.39 -5.10 21.15
CA PHE A 186 -6.59 -4.14 22.23
C PHE A 186 -5.35 -3.26 22.44
N ALA A 187 -5.57 -1.96 22.65
CA ALA A 187 -4.56 -1.04 23.16
C ALA A 187 -4.60 -0.94 24.70
N ASP A 188 -5.79 -1.04 25.28
CA ASP A 188 -6.01 -0.98 26.73
C ASP A 188 -7.26 -1.79 27.09
N VAL A 189 -7.20 -2.54 28.17
CA VAL A 189 -8.32 -3.33 28.71
C VAL A 189 -8.30 -3.22 30.24
N ASP A 190 -9.33 -2.59 30.80
CA ASP A 190 -9.58 -2.52 32.23
C ASP A 190 -11.05 -2.91 32.48
N LEU A 191 -11.26 -4.20 32.71
CA LEU A 191 -12.60 -4.77 32.92
C LEU A 191 -13.28 -4.22 34.18
N ASN A 192 -12.51 -3.88 35.22
CA ASN A 192 -13.06 -3.28 36.45
C ASN A 192 -13.68 -1.91 36.20
N LYS A 193 -13.09 -1.15 35.26
CA LYS A 193 -13.60 0.16 34.84
C LYS A 193 -14.50 0.08 33.60
N LYS A 194 -14.87 -1.12 33.15
CA LYS A 194 -15.62 -1.35 31.89
C LYS A 194 -14.98 -0.63 30.70
N LYS A 195 -13.65 -0.54 30.68
CA LYS A 195 -12.89 0.19 29.67
C LYS A 195 -12.22 -0.80 28.74
N VAL A 196 -12.55 -0.70 27.46
CA VAL A 196 -11.90 -1.46 26.39
C VAL A 196 -11.58 -0.48 25.27
N ALA A 197 -10.30 -0.37 24.91
CA ALA A 197 -9.86 0.47 23.82
C ALA A 197 -9.21 -0.40 22.74
N LEU A 198 -9.74 -0.31 21.52
CA LEU A 198 -9.14 -0.96 20.36
C LEU A 198 -7.85 -0.24 19.95
N ALA A 199 -6.90 -1.01 19.43
CA ALA A 199 -5.70 -0.50 18.83
C ALA A 199 -6.05 0.30 17.57
N SER A 200 -5.40 1.45 17.41
CA SER A 200 -5.58 2.27 16.21
C SER A 200 -5.18 1.51 14.93
N ALA A 201 -5.80 1.87 13.80
CA ALA A 201 -5.43 1.33 12.49
C ALA A 201 -3.92 1.43 12.21
N ARG A 202 -3.26 2.52 12.64
CA ARG A 202 -1.81 2.68 12.53
C ARG A 202 -1.03 1.65 13.35
N ALA A 203 -1.47 1.35 14.57
CA ALA A 203 -0.83 0.36 15.42
C ALA A 203 -0.97 -1.05 14.84
N LEU A 204 -2.17 -1.39 14.36
CA LEU A 204 -2.44 -2.67 13.70
C LEU A 204 -1.64 -2.83 12.41
N TYR A 205 -1.61 -1.79 11.56
CA TYR A 205 -0.81 -1.76 10.34
C TYR A 205 0.67 -2.02 10.60
N LYS A 206 1.26 -1.37 11.62
CA LYS A 206 2.67 -1.58 11.99
C LYS A 206 2.96 -3.01 12.42
N LYS A 207 2.07 -3.62 13.21
CA LYS A 207 2.19 -5.03 13.62
C LYS A 207 2.06 -5.94 12.40
N ALA A 208 1.10 -5.68 11.51
CA ALA A 208 0.90 -6.45 10.29
C ALA A 208 2.12 -6.38 9.37
N LEU A 209 2.73 -5.19 9.19
CA LEU A 209 3.95 -5.02 8.38
C LEU A 209 5.12 -5.89 8.86
N ASN A 210 5.23 -6.17 10.16
CA ASN A 210 6.29 -7.02 10.70
C ASN A 210 6.09 -8.51 10.36
N LEU A 211 4.85 -8.92 10.14
CA LEU A 211 4.49 -10.30 9.78
C LEU A 211 4.32 -10.49 8.26
N ALA A 212 4.10 -9.40 7.54
CA ALA A 212 3.87 -9.40 6.11
C ALA A 212 5.12 -9.85 5.34
N ASN A 213 4.93 -10.68 4.32
CA ASN A 213 5.95 -10.91 3.29
C ASN A 213 6.08 -9.70 2.35
N ASP A 214 7.10 -9.72 1.48
CA ASP A 214 7.41 -8.58 0.59
C ASP A 214 6.23 -8.17 -0.31
N GLN A 215 5.46 -9.14 -0.80
CA GLN A 215 4.28 -8.90 -1.65
C GLN A 215 3.13 -8.27 -0.86
N GLN A 216 2.88 -8.76 0.35
CA GLN A 216 1.91 -8.17 1.26
C GLN A 216 2.33 -6.76 1.68
N LYS A 217 3.63 -6.50 1.88
CA LYS A 217 4.14 -5.14 2.14
C LYS A 217 3.89 -4.20 0.95
N LEU A 218 4.06 -4.68 -0.28
CA LEU A 218 3.69 -3.94 -1.50
C LEU A 218 2.18 -3.64 -1.54
N ALA A 219 1.34 -4.64 -1.31
CA ALA A 219 -0.12 -4.51 -1.31
C ALA A 219 -0.60 -3.53 -0.21
N LEU A 220 0.00 -3.60 0.97
CA LEU A 220 -0.21 -2.66 2.08
C LEU A 220 0.30 -1.24 1.79
N GLY A 221 0.95 -1.01 0.65
CA GLY A 221 1.38 0.29 0.17
C GLY A 221 2.73 0.75 0.71
N VAL A 222 3.56 -0.12 1.30
CA VAL A 222 4.91 0.15 1.86
C VAL A 222 4.96 1.09 3.08
N SER A 223 4.01 2.03 3.20
CA SER A 223 3.93 2.91 4.35
C SER A 223 2.48 3.19 4.71
N TYR A 224 2.22 3.43 6.00
CA TYR A 224 0.88 3.74 6.50
C TYR A 224 0.26 4.95 5.78
N ASP A 225 1.08 5.94 5.40
CA ASP A 225 0.59 7.11 4.67
C ASP A 225 0.03 6.73 3.29
N SER A 226 0.78 6.00 2.48
CA SER A 226 0.36 5.58 1.14
C SER A 226 -0.69 4.45 1.12
N GLY A 227 -0.70 3.60 2.14
CA GLY A 227 -1.66 2.50 2.27
C GLY A 227 -3.00 2.92 2.86
N TYR A 228 -3.00 3.89 3.80
CA TYR A 228 -4.16 4.20 4.63
C TYR A 228 -4.40 5.69 4.81
N SER A 229 -3.42 6.46 5.32
CA SER A 229 -3.67 7.84 5.75
C SER A 229 -4.03 8.77 4.60
N SER A 230 -3.38 8.64 3.45
CA SER A 230 -3.69 9.42 2.26
C SER A 230 -5.06 9.05 1.68
N PRO A 231 -5.38 7.77 1.43
CA PRO A 231 -6.74 7.35 1.04
C PRO A 231 -7.83 7.81 2.02
N SER A 232 -7.57 7.71 3.33
CA SER A 232 -8.52 8.16 4.35
C SER A 232 -8.73 9.67 4.31
N ARG A 233 -7.71 10.46 4.00
CA ARG A 233 -7.81 11.92 3.92
C ARG A 233 -8.60 12.35 2.69
N SER A 234 -8.46 11.66 1.56
CA SER A 234 -9.11 12.04 0.31
C SER A 234 -10.63 11.89 0.33
N ILE A 235 -11.16 10.95 1.11
CA ILE A 235 -12.62 10.74 1.21
C ILE A 235 -13.33 11.74 2.15
N HIS A 236 -12.57 12.56 2.88
CA HIS A 236 -13.12 13.61 3.73
C HIS A 236 -13.28 14.92 2.95
N LEU A 237 -14.17 15.77 3.44
CA LEU A 237 -14.42 17.09 2.86
C LEU A 237 -13.10 17.88 2.70
N SER A 238 -12.76 18.22 1.46
CA SER A 238 -11.57 18.98 1.09
C SER A 238 -11.95 20.37 0.59
N VAL A 239 -12.36 21.27 1.50
CA VAL A 239 -12.58 22.68 1.16
C VAL A 239 -11.22 23.38 1.14
N GLY A 240 -10.69 23.66 -0.05
CA GLY A 240 -9.43 24.40 -0.25
C GLY A 240 -8.22 23.56 -0.65
N GLY A 241 -8.39 22.26 -0.93
CA GLY A 241 -7.30 21.38 -1.35
C GLY A 241 -6.81 21.64 -2.78
N ILE A 242 -5.50 21.48 -2.98
CA ILE A 242 -4.92 21.28 -4.31
C ILE A 242 -5.41 19.90 -4.79
N SER A 243 -6.49 19.87 -5.58
CA SER A 243 -6.88 18.66 -6.30
C SER A 243 -5.74 18.30 -7.24
N ASN A 244 -4.94 17.28 -6.90
CA ASN A 244 -4.04 16.66 -7.86
C ASN A 244 -4.92 16.23 -9.03
N GLN A 245 -4.68 16.75 -10.23
CA GLN A 245 -5.48 16.42 -11.42
C GLN A 245 -5.67 14.91 -11.50
N ILE A 246 -6.92 14.47 -11.33
CA ILE A 246 -7.30 13.07 -11.39
C ILE A 246 -7.46 12.72 -12.87
N THR A 247 -6.58 11.86 -13.35
CA THR A 247 -6.57 11.39 -14.73
C THR A 247 -7.19 10.00 -14.81
N SER A 248 -7.70 9.63 -16.00
CA SER A 248 -8.17 8.27 -16.29
C SER A 248 -7.11 7.21 -16.03
N ALA A 249 -5.85 7.49 -16.39
CA ALA A 249 -4.72 6.62 -16.10
C ALA A 249 -4.53 6.37 -14.59
N ARG A 250 -4.74 7.39 -13.75
CA ARG A 250 -4.66 7.23 -12.29
C ARG A 250 -5.82 6.39 -11.75
N ILE A 251 -7.04 6.62 -12.24
CA ILE A 251 -8.20 5.79 -11.87
C ILE A 251 -7.98 4.32 -12.28
N GLU A 252 -7.39 4.08 -13.45
CA GLU A 252 -7.05 2.74 -13.91
C GLU A 252 -5.97 2.07 -13.04
N GLN A 253 -4.96 2.82 -12.61
CA GLN A 253 -3.94 2.31 -11.69
C GLN A 253 -4.52 1.93 -10.33
N GLU A 254 -5.37 2.77 -9.74
CA GLU A 254 -6.01 2.48 -8.44
C GLU A 254 -7.02 1.33 -8.56
N PHE A 255 -7.70 1.20 -9.70
CA PHE A 255 -8.54 0.05 -10.02
C PHE A 255 -7.74 -1.27 -9.95
N ILE A 256 -6.62 -1.34 -10.69
CA ILE A 256 -5.76 -2.53 -10.72
C ILE A 256 -5.20 -2.81 -9.33
N ARG A 257 -4.73 -1.77 -8.63
CA ARG A 257 -4.21 -1.88 -7.27
C ARG A 257 -5.25 -2.46 -6.32
N GLY A 258 -6.49 -1.97 -6.34
CA GLY A 258 -7.57 -2.47 -5.50
C GLY A 258 -7.83 -3.97 -5.74
N SER A 259 -7.85 -4.40 -7.00
CA SER A 259 -8.00 -5.81 -7.38
C SER A 259 -6.84 -6.69 -6.90
N LEU A 260 -5.60 -6.20 -6.95
CA LEU A 260 -4.45 -6.93 -6.43
C LEU A 260 -4.53 -7.10 -4.90
N ILE A 261 -4.95 -6.06 -4.17
CA ILE A 261 -5.15 -6.16 -2.72
C ILE A 261 -6.27 -7.16 -2.41
N ALA A 262 -7.37 -7.15 -3.19
CA ALA A 262 -8.44 -8.13 -3.06
C ALA A 262 -7.94 -9.58 -3.25
N MET A 263 -7.07 -9.82 -4.21
CA MET A 263 -6.46 -11.14 -4.42
C MET A 263 -5.56 -11.56 -3.25
N HIS A 264 -4.80 -10.63 -2.66
CA HIS A 264 -4.04 -10.91 -1.44
C HIS A 264 -4.95 -11.24 -0.25
N ILE A 265 -6.08 -10.53 -0.10
CA ILE A 265 -7.10 -10.85 0.92
C ILE A 265 -7.57 -12.29 0.76
N VAL A 266 -7.94 -12.71 -0.47
CA VAL A 266 -8.41 -14.07 -0.73
C VAL A 266 -7.31 -15.13 -0.52
N SER A 267 -6.07 -14.87 -0.95
CA SER A 267 -4.95 -15.80 -0.73
C SER A 267 -4.63 -15.99 0.76
N VAL A 268 -4.61 -14.91 1.55
CA VAL A 268 -4.39 -15.05 3.00
C VAL A 268 -5.57 -15.77 3.66
N ALA A 269 -6.81 -15.50 3.23
CA ALA A 269 -7.98 -16.21 3.71
C ALA A 269 -7.93 -17.72 3.43
N HIS A 270 -7.47 -18.14 2.25
CA HIS A 270 -7.23 -19.56 1.93
C HIS A 270 -6.27 -20.21 2.93
N LYS A 271 -5.15 -19.53 3.23
CA LYS A 271 -4.14 -19.99 4.19
C LYS A 271 -4.69 -20.11 5.61
N LEU A 272 -5.48 -19.13 6.07
CA LEU A 272 -6.08 -19.18 7.41
C LEU A 272 -7.13 -20.30 7.56
N CYS A 273 -7.81 -20.63 6.47
CA CYS A 273 -8.79 -21.71 6.44
C CYS A 273 -8.20 -23.10 6.20
N ASP A 274 -6.89 -23.21 5.91
CA ASP A 274 -6.25 -24.46 5.46
C ASP A 274 -6.94 -25.07 4.21
N VAL A 275 -7.52 -24.20 3.36
CA VAL A 275 -8.19 -24.61 2.11
C VAL A 275 -7.24 -24.37 0.95
N GLN A 276 -6.87 -25.42 0.24
CA GLN A 276 -6.02 -25.30 -0.95
C GLN A 276 -6.72 -24.45 -2.02
N PRO A 277 -6.04 -23.44 -2.58
CA PRO A 277 -6.61 -22.62 -3.63
C PRO A 277 -6.81 -23.45 -4.91
N THR A 278 -7.87 -23.12 -5.63
CA THR A 278 -8.18 -23.73 -6.93
C THR A 278 -8.56 -22.63 -7.93
N GLY A 279 -8.55 -22.96 -9.23
CA GLY A 279 -8.93 -22.02 -10.30
C GLY A 279 -8.14 -20.71 -10.26
N ASP A 280 -8.86 -19.59 -10.29
CA ASP A 280 -8.30 -18.23 -10.31
C ASP A 280 -7.40 -17.91 -9.10
N ALA A 281 -7.73 -18.44 -7.91
CA ALA A 281 -6.90 -18.26 -6.72
C ALA A 281 -5.55 -18.97 -6.86
N LEU A 282 -5.55 -20.19 -7.42
CA LEU A 282 -4.33 -20.96 -7.64
C LEU A 282 -3.46 -20.30 -8.71
N LEU A 283 -4.05 -19.82 -9.80
CA LEU A 283 -3.32 -19.11 -10.84
C LEU A 283 -2.63 -17.86 -10.29
N PHE A 284 -3.32 -17.11 -9.43
CA PHE A 284 -2.72 -15.97 -8.75
C PHE A 284 -1.58 -16.38 -7.82
N GLU A 285 -1.76 -17.41 -6.98
CA GLU A 285 -0.66 -17.87 -6.13
C GLU A 285 0.54 -18.37 -6.93
N GLN A 286 0.32 -19.06 -8.05
CA GLN A 286 1.38 -19.50 -8.95
C GLN A 286 2.09 -18.32 -9.63
N SER A 287 1.35 -17.30 -10.10
CA SER A 287 1.96 -16.10 -10.65
C SER A 287 2.78 -15.35 -9.60
N MET A 288 2.33 -15.33 -8.35
CA MET A 288 3.06 -14.71 -7.25
C MET A 288 4.27 -15.54 -6.78
N ALA A 289 4.20 -16.88 -6.84
CA ALA A 289 5.26 -17.78 -6.39
C ALA A 289 6.40 -17.95 -7.43
N GLY A 290 6.07 -17.81 -8.73
CA GLY A 290 7.04 -17.93 -9.82
C GLY A 290 7.89 -16.68 -10.07
N GLU A 291 7.52 -15.54 -9.49
CA GLU A 291 8.15 -14.26 -9.78
C GLU A 291 9.25 -13.90 -8.77
N LYS A 292 10.51 -14.07 -9.21
CA LYS A 292 11.61 -13.22 -8.70
C LYS A 292 11.25 -11.73 -8.80
N THR A 293 10.40 -11.36 -9.75
CA THR A 293 9.96 -10.01 -10.10
C THR A 293 9.30 -9.25 -8.96
N SER A 294 8.49 -9.87 -8.10
CA SER A 294 7.80 -9.16 -7.01
C SER A 294 8.73 -8.85 -5.83
N GLU A 295 9.61 -9.81 -5.48
CA GLU A 295 10.67 -9.57 -4.50
C GLU A 295 11.71 -8.58 -5.04
N GLU A 296 12.10 -8.70 -6.31
CA GLU A 296 12.97 -7.75 -6.99
C GLU A 296 12.35 -6.36 -7.05
N LEU A 297 11.05 -6.25 -7.37
CA LEU A 297 10.32 -4.98 -7.38
C LEU A 297 10.28 -4.37 -5.98
N PHE A 298 9.92 -5.17 -4.96
CA PHE A 298 9.92 -4.70 -3.58
C PHE A 298 11.33 -4.25 -3.14
N ARG A 299 12.37 -5.03 -3.40
CA ARG A 299 13.76 -4.65 -3.12
C ARG A 299 14.16 -3.40 -3.88
N SER A 300 13.78 -3.26 -5.15
CA SER A 300 14.11 -2.08 -5.95
C SER A 300 13.56 -0.77 -5.37
N ILE A 301 12.43 -0.82 -4.67
CA ILE A 301 11.82 0.36 -4.04
C ILE A 301 12.17 0.52 -2.55
N SER A 302 12.47 -0.58 -1.86
CA SER A 302 12.64 -0.61 -0.41
C SER A 302 14.09 -0.69 0.03
N ASN A 303 14.93 -1.40 -0.73
CA ASN A 303 16.36 -1.60 -0.46
C ASN A 303 17.13 -1.77 -1.79
N PRO A 304 17.21 -0.73 -2.62
CA PRO A 304 17.95 -0.80 -3.87
C PRO A 304 19.45 -0.93 -3.62
N GLU A 305 20.16 -1.49 -4.60
CA GLU A 305 21.62 -1.64 -4.63
C GLU A 305 22.31 -0.29 -4.89
N ILE A 306 22.09 0.66 -3.98
CA ILE A 306 22.70 2.00 -3.96
C ILE A 306 23.61 2.09 -2.75
N GLU A 307 24.84 2.54 -2.99
CA GLU A 307 25.90 2.64 -1.98
C GLU A 307 26.34 4.08 -1.73
N VAL A 308 27.02 4.30 -0.60
CA VAL A 308 27.58 5.61 -0.24
C VAL A 308 28.60 6.05 -1.30
N GLY A 309 28.46 7.28 -1.78
CA GLY A 309 29.25 7.88 -2.84
C GLY A 309 28.70 7.65 -4.25
N ASP A 310 27.59 6.93 -4.43
CA ASP A 310 26.90 6.86 -5.72
C ASP A 310 26.22 8.20 -6.07
N LEU A 311 26.12 8.49 -7.37
CA LEU A 311 25.24 9.54 -7.89
C LEU A 311 23.85 8.94 -8.13
N ALA A 312 22.83 9.66 -7.68
CA ALA A 312 21.44 9.25 -7.78
C ALA A 312 20.53 10.41 -8.20
N LEU A 313 19.33 10.07 -8.65
CA LEU A 313 18.24 11.01 -8.89
C LEU A 313 17.24 10.92 -7.74
N ALA A 314 17.05 12.02 -7.03
CA ALA A 314 16.00 12.18 -6.03
C ALA A 314 14.77 12.84 -6.67
N TYR A 315 13.57 12.44 -6.25
CA TYR A 315 12.29 13.01 -6.72
C TYR A 315 12.03 13.02 -8.23
N GLY A 316 12.84 12.29 -9.01
CA GLY A 316 12.71 12.12 -10.45
C GLY A 316 13.85 12.75 -11.24
N ASP A 317 14.27 13.96 -10.88
CA ASP A 317 15.20 14.77 -11.67
C ASP A 317 16.30 15.50 -10.86
N SER A 318 16.18 15.58 -9.54
CA SER A 318 17.21 16.22 -8.70
C SER A 318 18.45 15.35 -8.61
N VAL A 319 19.60 15.83 -9.09
CA VAL A 319 20.86 15.08 -8.97
C VAL A 319 21.39 15.20 -7.55
N CYS A 320 21.74 14.06 -6.97
CA CYS A 320 22.26 14.01 -5.62
C CYS A 320 23.38 12.98 -5.46
N LEU A 321 24.19 13.19 -4.42
CA LEU A 321 25.21 12.25 -3.96
C LEU A 321 24.71 11.55 -2.70
N ILE A 322 24.91 10.24 -2.61
CA ILE A 322 24.56 9.45 -1.42
C ILE A 322 25.67 9.62 -0.37
N GLU A 323 25.33 10.18 0.78
CA GLU A 323 26.27 10.40 1.90
C GLU A 323 26.20 9.31 2.97
N ASP A 324 25.02 8.74 3.20
CA ASP A 324 24.78 7.78 4.29
C ASP A 324 23.57 6.89 3.97
N LYS A 325 23.47 5.73 4.64
CA LYS A 325 22.44 4.71 4.43
C LYS A 325 21.97 4.16 5.78
N LYS A 326 20.66 4.09 5.98
CA LYS A 326 20.04 3.56 7.22
C LYS A 326 18.88 2.63 6.91
N PHE A 327 18.67 1.65 7.78
CA PHE A 327 17.56 0.70 7.70
C PHE A 327 16.59 0.93 8.85
N SER A 328 15.29 0.79 8.56
CA SER A 328 14.24 0.75 9.56
C SER A 328 13.98 -0.68 10.04
N ASP A 329 13.27 -0.83 11.16
CA ASP A 329 12.83 -2.11 11.71
C ASP A 329 11.98 -2.95 10.72
N TYR A 330 11.42 -2.30 9.70
CA TYR A 330 10.58 -2.93 8.67
C TYR A 330 11.38 -3.44 7.45
N GLY A 331 12.70 -3.24 7.45
CA GLY A 331 13.62 -3.59 6.35
C GLY A 331 13.73 -2.52 5.26
N TYR A 332 13.12 -1.34 5.45
CA TYR A 332 13.20 -0.24 4.48
C TYR A 332 14.48 0.57 4.64
N CYS A 333 15.14 0.83 3.52
CA CYS A 333 16.32 1.67 3.40
C CYS A 333 15.94 3.14 3.23
N SER A 334 16.73 4.02 3.84
CA SER A 334 16.72 5.47 3.63
C SER A 334 18.14 5.95 3.34
N PHE A 335 18.26 6.94 2.48
CA PHE A 335 19.53 7.54 2.07
C PHE A 335 19.60 8.98 2.55
N LYS A 336 20.75 9.37 3.09
CA LYS A 336 21.08 10.78 3.26
C LYS A 336 21.66 11.26 1.94
N VAL A 337 21.01 12.24 1.32
CA VAL A 337 21.41 12.78 0.03
C VAL A 337 21.95 14.19 0.18
N ARG A 338 22.95 14.54 -0.63
CA ARG A 338 23.39 15.91 -0.86
C ARG A 338 22.96 16.31 -2.27
N TYR A 339 22.09 17.31 -2.39
CA TYR A 339 21.69 17.81 -3.69
C TYR A 339 22.86 18.51 -4.38
N LEU A 340 23.12 18.14 -5.63
CA LEU A 340 24.14 18.74 -6.49
C LEU A 340 23.52 19.62 -7.57
N ALA A 341 22.30 19.28 -8.01
CA ALA A 341 21.54 20.08 -8.97
C ALA A 341 20.04 19.95 -8.72
N ARG A 342 19.31 21.04 -8.98
CA ARG A 342 17.84 21.11 -8.97
C ARG A 342 17.19 20.58 -7.68
N PRO A 343 17.58 21.05 -6.48
CA PRO A 343 16.86 20.70 -5.27
C PRO A 343 15.42 21.22 -5.33
N LEU A 344 14.47 20.48 -4.75
CA LEU A 344 13.07 20.92 -4.64
C LEU A 344 12.96 22.29 -3.94
N LEU A 345 13.79 22.49 -2.91
CA LEU A 345 13.90 23.74 -2.18
C LEU A 345 15.36 24.21 -2.22
N PRO A 346 15.66 25.38 -2.80
CA PRO A 346 17.05 25.84 -2.99
C PRO A 346 17.90 25.92 -1.72
N HIS A 347 17.28 26.11 -0.55
CA HIS A 347 17.97 26.21 0.73
C HIS A 347 18.19 24.84 1.41
N VAL A 348 17.56 23.77 0.93
CA VAL A 348 17.74 22.41 1.45
C VAL A 348 18.83 21.72 0.64
N THR A 349 20.06 21.72 1.16
CA THR A 349 21.22 21.12 0.46
C THR A 349 21.43 19.65 0.80
N ARG A 350 20.88 19.19 1.94
CA ARG A 350 20.95 17.80 2.42
C ARG A 350 19.64 17.36 3.03
N GLU A 351 19.26 16.11 2.81
CA GLU A 351 18.01 15.55 3.34
C GLU A 351 18.09 14.03 3.49
N TRP A 352 17.28 13.45 4.38
CA TRP A 352 17.05 12.01 4.44
C TRP A 352 15.83 11.62 3.62
N LEU A 353 16.00 10.74 2.64
CA LEU A 353 14.94 10.29 1.75
C LEU A 353 14.73 8.78 1.87
N PRO A 354 13.47 8.30 1.86
CA PRO A 354 13.22 6.86 1.73
C PRO A 354 13.67 6.37 0.35
N ALA A 355 14.17 5.14 0.28
CA ALA A 355 14.72 4.55 -0.95
C ALA A 355 13.83 4.71 -2.19
N ARG A 356 12.50 4.56 -2.04
CA ARG A 356 11.53 4.73 -3.14
C ARG A 356 11.54 6.11 -3.83
N ARG A 357 12.19 7.12 -3.22
CA ARG A 357 12.35 8.47 -3.79
C ARG A 357 13.71 8.69 -4.43
N VAL A 358 14.58 7.69 -4.41
CA VAL A 358 15.97 7.75 -4.89
C VAL A 358 16.17 6.66 -5.94
N ARG A 359 16.55 7.05 -7.15
CA ARG A 359 16.89 6.12 -8.23
C ARG A 359 18.39 6.19 -8.50
N GLN A 360 19.04 5.03 -8.61
CA GLN A 360 20.46 4.99 -8.95
C GLN A 360 20.70 5.65 -10.32
N GLY A 361 21.68 6.54 -10.37
CA GLY A 361 22.15 7.17 -11.60
C GLY A 361 23.45 6.49 -12.07
N VAL A 362 24.56 6.81 -11.41
CA VAL A 362 25.90 6.32 -11.74
C VAL A 362 26.61 5.89 -10.47
N SER A 363 27.19 4.67 -10.47
CA SER A 363 27.91 4.19 -9.30
C SER A 363 29.25 4.91 -9.11
N LYS A 364 29.70 4.99 -7.86
CA LYS A 364 31.01 5.56 -7.48
C LYS A 364 32.15 4.97 -8.31
N LYS A 365 32.13 3.65 -8.50
CA LYS A 365 33.14 2.90 -9.28
C LYS A 365 33.16 3.35 -10.73
N THR A 366 31.99 3.41 -11.38
CA THR A 366 31.88 3.86 -12.77
C THR A 366 32.35 5.31 -12.91
N LEU A 367 31.99 6.17 -11.96
CA LEU A 367 32.39 7.58 -12.00
C LEU A 367 33.90 7.76 -11.78
N LYS A 368 34.52 7.00 -10.86
CA LYS A 368 35.98 6.99 -10.71
C LYS A 368 36.68 6.55 -11.99
N ASN A 369 36.16 5.53 -12.68
CA ASN A 369 36.73 5.08 -13.95
C ASN A 369 36.62 6.15 -15.04
N HIS A 370 35.45 6.80 -15.20
CA HIS A 370 35.31 7.89 -16.16
C HIS A 370 36.24 9.06 -15.86
N LEU A 371 36.43 9.43 -14.58
CA LEU A 371 37.41 10.46 -14.21
C LEU A 371 38.82 10.06 -14.60
N LYS A 372 39.22 8.80 -14.38
CA LYS A 372 40.55 8.29 -14.80
C LYS A 372 40.73 8.37 -16.31
N ASP A 373 39.70 8.03 -17.08
CA ASP A 373 39.75 8.10 -18.54
C ASP A 373 39.94 9.55 -19.02
N ILE A 374 39.19 10.50 -18.44
CA ILE A 374 39.30 11.94 -18.73
C ILE A 374 40.72 12.46 -18.40
N PHE A 375 41.31 12.01 -17.31
CA PHE A 375 42.63 12.45 -16.85
C PHE A 375 43.78 11.49 -17.22
N SER A 376 43.57 10.58 -18.17
CA SER A 376 44.55 9.55 -18.57
C SER A 376 45.87 10.13 -19.10
N GLY A 377 45.87 11.38 -19.58
CA GLY A 377 47.07 12.11 -20.01
C GLY A 377 47.79 12.90 -18.92
N VAL A 378 47.32 12.87 -17.67
CA VAL A 378 47.90 13.62 -16.54
C VAL A 378 48.63 12.66 -15.60
N GLU A 379 49.95 12.82 -15.51
CA GLU A 379 50.81 11.97 -14.68
C GLU A 379 50.37 11.98 -13.20
N GLY A 380 50.18 10.79 -12.62
CA GLY A 380 49.75 10.61 -11.22
C GLY A 380 48.26 10.89 -10.93
N ALA A 381 47.45 11.26 -11.92
CA ALA A 381 46.03 11.56 -11.70
C ALA A 381 45.20 10.32 -11.32
N SER A 382 45.49 9.18 -11.94
CA SER A 382 44.78 7.91 -11.65
C SER A 382 45.00 7.45 -10.20
N GLU A 383 46.25 7.48 -9.72
CA GLU A 383 46.59 7.14 -8.33
C GLU A 383 45.94 8.10 -7.33
N LYS A 384 45.93 9.40 -7.63
CA LYS A 384 45.23 10.39 -6.79
C LYS A 384 43.75 10.11 -6.67
N ILE A 385 43.05 9.75 -7.77
CA ILE A 385 41.61 9.44 -7.76
C ILE A 385 41.31 8.18 -6.92
N ASP A 386 42.19 7.19 -6.94
CA ASP A 386 42.03 5.99 -6.12
C ASP A 386 42.23 6.27 -4.64
N LEU A 387 43.21 7.11 -4.31
CA LEU A 387 43.55 7.50 -2.94
C LEU A 387 42.63 8.57 -2.34
N MET A 388 41.75 9.20 -3.13
CA MET A 388 40.79 10.18 -2.60
C MET A 388 39.93 9.57 -1.50
N SER A 389 39.89 10.26 -0.36
CA SER A 389 38.91 9.99 0.68
C SER A 389 37.49 10.22 0.15
N ASP A 390 36.50 9.63 0.84
CA ASP A 390 35.09 9.80 0.46
C ASP A 390 34.64 11.25 0.50
N GLU A 391 35.20 12.03 1.42
CA GLU A 391 34.90 13.45 1.56
C GLU A 391 35.51 14.29 0.44
N GLU A 392 36.78 14.05 0.09
CA GLU A 392 37.44 14.70 -1.05
C GLU A 392 36.75 14.34 -2.37
N TYR A 393 36.41 13.07 -2.55
CA TYR A 393 35.64 12.61 -3.71
C TYR A 393 34.30 13.35 -3.82
N SER A 394 33.55 13.40 -2.71
CA SER A 394 32.25 14.06 -2.66
C SER A 394 32.33 15.56 -3.01
N GLN A 395 33.35 16.26 -2.50
CA GLN A 395 33.55 17.68 -2.78
C GLN A 395 33.95 17.93 -4.23
N ASN A 396 34.82 17.09 -4.80
CA ASN A 396 35.25 17.23 -6.18
C ASN A 396 34.13 16.93 -7.18
N ILE A 397 33.35 15.87 -6.94
CA ILE A 397 32.18 15.55 -7.77
C ILE A 397 31.12 16.66 -7.71
N ALA A 398 30.85 17.21 -6.52
CA ALA A 398 29.92 18.31 -6.38
C ALA A 398 30.31 19.50 -7.26
N LYS A 399 31.58 19.93 -7.21
CA LYS A 399 32.10 21.03 -8.04
C LYS A 399 31.97 20.76 -9.54
N VAL A 400 32.24 19.52 -9.97
CA VAL A 400 32.11 19.13 -11.39
C VAL A 400 30.65 19.22 -11.83
N ILE A 401 29.73 18.64 -11.06
CA ILE A 401 28.30 18.61 -11.40
C ILE A 401 27.68 20.02 -11.37
N GLU A 402 28.03 20.84 -10.36
CA GLU A 402 27.63 22.25 -10.31
C GLU A 402 28.14 23.03 -11.53
N GLY A 403 29.39 22.79 -11.94
CA GLY A 403 29.95 23.36 -13.17
C GLY A 403 29.17 22.96 -14.42
N MET A 404 28.80 21.68 -14.54
CA MET A 404 28.02 21.15 -15.67
C MET A 404 26.57 21.65 -15.70
N GLU A 405 25.94 21.87 -14.54
CA GLU A 405 24.60 22.48 -14.50
C GLU A 405 24.66 23.94 -14.95
N ASN A 406 25.67 24.69 -14.49
CA ASN A 406 25.87 26.09 -14.88
C ASN A 406 26.18 26.26 -16.37
N SER A 407 26.80 25.26 -17.02
CA SER A 407 27.05 25.27 -18.47
C SER A 407 25.88 24.69 -19.30
N GLY A 408 24.88 24.07 -18.68
CA GLY A 408 23.77 23.39 -19.35
C GLY A 408 24.07 21.96 -19.85
N ASP A 409 25.29 21.47 -19.61
CA ASP A 409 25.78 20.17 -20.10
C ASP A 409 25.31 18.98 -19.26
N LEU A 410 24.78 19.21 -18.06
CA LEU A 410 24.37 18.15 -17.13
C LEU A 410 23.32 17.21 -17.75
N SER A 411 22.42 17.74 -18.58
CA SER A 411 21.39 16.96 -19.28
C SER A 411 21.92 15.92 -20.27
N ILE A 412 23.15 16.11 -20.77
CA ILE A 412 23.84 15.19 -21.68
C ILE A 412 24.44 14.03 -20.89
N PHE A 413 24.98 14.32 -19.70
CA PHE A 413 25.67 13.35 -18.84
C PHE A 413 24.73 12.39 -18.10
N LEU A 414 23.53 12.85 -17.76
CA LEU A 414 22.53 12.05 -17.06
C LEU A 414 21.71 11.12 -17.97
N ARG A 415 21.97 11.11 -19.28
CA ARG A 415 21.29 10.16 -20.18
C ARG A 415 21.75 8.74 -19.81
N PRO A 416 20.82 7.81 -19.53
CA PRO A 416 21.20 6.43 -19.24
C PRO A 416 22.01 5.88 -20.41
N VAL A 417 23.18 5.32 -20.12
CA VAL A 417 23.96 4.56 -21.10
C VAL A 417 23.03 3.46 -21.61
N LYS A 418 22.67 3.48 -22.90
CA LYS A 418 21.93 2.39 -23.52
C LYS A 418 22.72 1.11 -23.24
N LYS A 419 22.16 0.21 -22.43
CA LYS A 419 22.67 -1.17 -22.38
C LYS A 419 22.60 -1.67 -23.82
N ASN A 420 23.74 -2.02 -24.40
CA ASN A 420 23.78 -2.71 -25.68
C ASN A 420 22.96 -4.01 -25.52
N ASN A 421 21.76 -4.04 -26.07
CA ASN A 421 20.98 -5.26 -26.24
C ASN A 421 21.71 -6.13 -27.26
N GLN A 422 22.65 -6.95 -26.79
CA GLN A 422 23.22 -8.05 -27.58
C GLN A 422 22.59 -9.41 -27.27
N ASN A 423 21.52 -9.47 -26.46
CA ASN A 423 20.71 -10.69 -26.32
C ASN A 423 19.25 -10.40 -26.67
N GLN A 424 18.98 -10.30 -27.97
CA GLN A 424 17.65 -10.53 -28.55
C GLN A 424 17.80 -11.57 -29.68
N GLU A 425 18.16 -12.78 -29.30
CA GLU A 425 17.72 -13.99 -30.00
C GLU A 425 17.49 -15.06 -28.93
N LEU A 426 16.22 -15.28 -28.59
CA LEU A 426 15.60 -16.59 -28.47
C LEU A 426 14.09 -16.38 -28.26
N LYS A 427 13.34 -17.19 -29.02
CA LYS A 427 11.91 -17.10 -29.35
C LYS A 427 10.96 -17.18 -28.18
#